data_AF-A0A6S5TDK7-F1
#
_entry.id   AF-A0A6S5TDK7-F1
#
_cell.length_a   1.000
_cell.length_b   1.000
_cell.length_c   1.000
_cell.angle_alpha   90.00
_cell.angle_beta   90.00
_cell.angle_gamma   90.00
#
_symmetry.space_group_name_H-M   'P 1'
#
loop_
_entity.id
_entity.type
_entity.pdbx_description
1 polymer ?
#
loop_
_entity_poly.entity_id
_entity_poly.type
_entity_poly.pdbx_seq_one_letter_code
_entity_poly.pdbx_strand_id
1 'polypeptide(L)' 'MSTLLTPNPAEYRYALYCRSDQLDISYGARQPVALYREEALAQAHGARMWPGAFTVIDLQGGDPCANPN' A
#
# COMPACT_ATOMS: atom_id res chain seq x y z
N MET A 1 -26.60 -18.44 4.17
CA MET A 1 -26.26 -17.10 3.67
C MET A 1 -25.14 -16.57 4.55
N SER A 2 -23.89 -16.56 4.06
CA SER A 2 -22.77 -16.02 4.84
C SER A 2 -22.77 -14.50 4.72
N THR A 3 -23.07 -13.81 5.82
CA THR A 3 -22.97 -12.35 5.88
C THR A 3 -21.51 -11.96 5.78
N LEU A 4 -21.13 -11.26 4.71
CA LEU A 4 -19.79 -10.68 4.58
C LEU A 4 -19.66 -9.53 5.57
N LEU A 5 -18.70 -9.64 6.49
CA LEU A 5 -18.36 -8.55 7.40
C LEU A 5 -17.83 -7.37 6.58
N THR A 6 -18.39 -6.18 6.81
CA THR A 6 -17.89 -4.95 6.18
C THR A 6 -16.51 -4.63 6.76
N PRO A 7 -15.45 -4.57 5.95
CA PRO A 7 -14.11 -4.25 6.44
C PRO A 7 -14.08 -2.80 6.92
N ASN A 8 -13.54 -2.58 8.13
CA ASN A 8 -13.32 -1.23 8.64
C ASN A 8 -12.02 -0.67 8.06
N PRO A 9 -12.06 0.38 7.23
CA PRO A 9 -10.85 0.93 6.60
C PRO A 9 -9.85 1.47 7.62
N ALA A 10 -10.29 1.87 8.82
CA ALA A 10 -9.42 2.36 9.88
C ALA A 10 -8.48 1.30 10.46
N GLU A 11 -8.77 0.00 10.26
CA GLU A 11 -7.90 -1.09 10.71
C GLU A 11 -6.74 -1.37 9.75
N TYR A 12 -6.79 -0.84 8.53
CA TYR A 12 -5.77 -1.07 7.51
C TYR A 12 -4.78 0.10 7.48
N ARG A 13 -3.78 -0.04 8.34
CA ARG A 13 -2.76 0.98 8.59
C ARG A 13 -1.73 1.11 7.47
N TYR A 14 -1.44 0.05 6.74
CA TYR A 14 -0.35 0.02 5.77
C TYR A 14 -0.88 -0.12 4.34
N ALA A 15 -0.34 0.68 3.43
CA ALA A 15 -0.67 0.63 2.01
C ALA A 15 0.53 0.14 1.20
N LEU A 16 0.32 -0.89 0.37
CA LEU A 16 1.32 -1.42 -0.55
C LEU A 16 1.19 -0.74 -1.91
N TYR A 17 2.28 -0.14 -2.38
CA TYR A 17 2.40 0.46 -3.70
C TYR A 17 3.39 -0.33 -4.55
N CYS A 18 3.02 -0.57 -5.80
CA CYS A 18 3.95 -1.05 -6.81
C CYS A 18 4.74 0.16 -7.36
N ARG A 19 6.07 0.11 -7.26
CA ARG A 19 6.96 1.17 -7.76
C ARG A 19 7.40 0.89 -9.20
N SER A 20 6.44 0.69 -10.11
CA SER A 20 6.79 0.52 -11.53
C SER A 20 7.39 1.80 -12.15
N ASP A 21 7.31 2.94 -11.46
CA ASP A 21 8.02 4.17 -11.81
C ASP A 21 9.54 3.97 -11.75
N GLN A 22 10.05 3.20 -10.78
CA GLN A 22 11.48 2.86 -10.71
C GLN A 22 11.95 2.00 -11.89
N LEU A 23 11.01 1.38 -12.59
CA LEU A 23 11.27 0.55 -13.76
C LEU A 23 10.99 1.32 -15.08
N ASP A 24 10.63 2.61 -15.00
CA ASP A 24 10.23 3.45 -16.14
C ASP A 24 9.02 2.89 -16.94
N ILE A 25 8.20 2.05 -16.30
CA ILE A 25 7.08 1.35 -16.98
C ILE A 25 5.80 2.19 -16.96
N SER A 26 5.59 3.02 -15.94
CA SER A 26 4.38 3.83 -15.80
C SER A 26 4.61 5.06 -14.95
N TYR A 27 4.09 6.21 -15.40
CA TYR A 27 4.12 7.50 -14.70
C TYR A 27 2.69 7.93 -14.29
N GLY A 28 2.51 8.42 -13.06
CA GLY A 28 1.24 9.01 -12.60
C GLY A 28 0.92 8.78 -11.11
N ALA A 29 -0.14 9.45 -10.62
CA ALA A 29 -0.67 9.26 -9.27
C ALA A 29 -1.06 7.79 -9.07
N ARG A 30 -0.39 7.12 -8.12
CA ARG A 30 -0.55 5.69 -7.89
C ARG A 30 -1.59 5.45 -6.81
N GLN A 31 -2.59 4.62 -7.10
CA GLN A 31 -3.43 4.03 -6.06
C GLN A 31 -2.68 2.87 -5.40
N PRO A 32 -2.92 2.61 -4.09
CA PRO A 32 -2.36 1.44 -3.45
C PRO A 32 -2.92 0.16 -4.08
N VAL A 33 -2.06 -0.83 -4.27
CA VAL A 33 -2.43 -2.15 -4.78
C VAL A 33 -3.29 -2.89 -3.75
N ALA A 34 -2.90 -2.79 -2.48
CA ALA A 34 -3.56 -3.47 -1.38
C ALA A 34 -3.32 -2.73 -0.06
N LEU A 35 -4.25 -2.92 0.87
CA LEU A 35 -4.18 -2.40 2.23
C LEU A 35 -3.99 -3.54 3.23
N TYR A 36 -3.19 -3.28 4.25
CA TYR A 36 -2.79 -4.25 5.27
C TYR A 36 -2.94 -3.66 6.66
N ARG A 37 -3.33 -4.50 7.60
CA ARG A 37 -3.26 -4.16 9.02
C ARG A 37 -1.84 -4.21 9.55
N GLU A 38 -1.02 -5.13 9.05
CA GLU A 38 0.35 -5.37 9.52
C GLU A 38 1.38 -5.09 8.43
N GLU A 39 2.44 -4.36 8.78
CA GLU A 39 3.52 -3.99 7.86
C GLU A 39 4.22 -5.21 7.28
N ALA A 40 4.55 -6.20 8.12
CA ALA A 40 5.29 -7.40 7.71
C ALA A 40 4.58 -8.18 6.59
N LEU A 41 3.24 -8.20 6.59
CA LEU A 41 2.45 -8.85 5.54
C LEU A 41 2.49 -8.04 4.24
N ALA A 42 2.39 -6.71 4.34
CA ALA A 42 2.53 -5.82 3.18
C ALA A 42 3.92 -5.97 2.54
N GLN A 43 4.96 -6.01 3.37
CA GLN A 43 6.35 -6.20 2.97
C GLN A 43 6.57 -7.56 2.30
N ALA A 44 6.09 -8.63 2.92
CA ALA A 44 6.23 -9.97 2.37
C ALA A 44 5.49 -10.12 1.03
N HIS A 45 4.32 -9.47 0.86
CA HIS A 45 3.60 -9.52 -0.39
C HIS A 45 4.32 -8.71 -1.48
N GLY A 46 4.73 -7.48 -1.16
CA GLY A 46 5.49 -6.63 -2.08
C GLY A 46 6.79 -7.31 -2.54
N ALA A 47 7.55 -7.90 -1.62
CA ALA A 47 8.80 -8.60 -1.94
C ALA A 47 8.59 -9.82 -2.85
N ARG A 48 7.46 -10.52 -2.75
CA ARG A 48 7.13 -11.65 -3.64
C ARG A 48 6.73 -11.19 -5.04
N MET A 49 5.94 -10.11 -5.13
CA MET A 49 5.39 -9.64 -6.41
C MET A 49 6.37 -8.76 -7.19
N TRP A 50 7.07 -7.88 -6.49
CA TRP A 50 7.97 -6.87 -7.07
C TRP A 50 9.25 -6.78 -6.24
N PRO A 51 10.13 -7.80 -6.28
CA PRO A 51 11.36 -7.79 -5.52
C PRO A 51 12.18 -6.53 -5.82
N GLY A 52 12.35 -5.66 -4.81
CA GLY A 52 13.08 -4.39 -4.93
C GLY A 52 12.33 -3.24 -5.63
N ALA A 53 11.09 -3.42 -6.05
CA ALA A 53 10.29 -2.41 -6.78
C ALA A 53 8.89 -2.22 -6.16
N PHE A 54 8.84 -2.09 -4.83
CA PHE A 54 7.62 -1.81 -4.09
C PHE A 54 7.89 -0.85 -2.92
N THR A 55 6.81 -0.31 -2.35
CA THR A 55 6.87 0.56 -1.18
C THR A 55 5.67 0.25 -0.30
N VAL A 56 5.90 0.23 1.01
CA VAL A 56 4.83 0.14 2.01
C VAL A 56 4.79 1.48 2.74
N ILE A 57 3.62 2.10 2.81
CA ILE A 57 3.40 3.39 3.48
C ILE A 57 2.51 3.15 4.70
N ASP A 58 2.89 3.71 5.85
CA ASP A 58 2.01 3.82 7.01
C ASP A 58 1.02 4.98 6.81
N LEU A 59 -0.26 4.66 6.65
CA LEU A 59 -1.35 5.62 6.48
C LEU A 59 -1.71 6.35 7.77
N GLN A 60 -1.40 5.79 8.95
CA GLN A 60 -1.70 6.44 10.24
C GLN A 60 -0.60 7.42 10.68
N GLY A 61 0.60 7.33 10.10
CA GLY A 61 1.76 8.18 10.41
C GLY A 61 1.73 9.57 9.76
N GLY A 62 0.69 9.86 8.97
CA GLY A 62 0.64 11.03 8.09
C GLY A 62 1.16 10.66 6.71
N ASP A 63 0.38 11.01 5.69
CA ASP A 63 0.71 10.76 4.30
C ASP A 63 2.03 11.50 3.94
N PRO A 64 3.13 10.81 3.61
CA PRO A 64 4.40 11.49 3.31
C PRO A 64 4.34 12.29 1.99
N CYS A 65 3.26 12.15 1.21
CA CYS A 65 2.98 12.94 0.01
C CYS A 65 1.91 14.02 0.25
N ALA A 66 1.27 14.07 1.42
CA ALA A 66 0.42 15.20 1.77
C ALA A 66 1.33 16.39 2.08
N ASN A 67 1.51 17.26 1.09
CA ASN A 67 2.05 18.60 1.28
C ASN A 67 1.39 19.24 2.51
N PRO A 68 2.13 19.58 3.58
CA PRO A 68 1.75 20.71 4.39
C PRO A 68 1.98 21.95 3.50
N ASN A 69 0.92 22.73 3.26
CA ASN A 69 0.97 24.01 2.56
C ASN A 69 2.21 24.86 2.89
#